data_AF-Q4RTY2-F1
#
_entry.id   AF-Q4RTY2-F1
#
_cell.length_a   1.000
_cell.length_b   1.000
_cell.length_c   1.000
_cell.angle_alpha   90.00
_cell.angle_beta   90.00
_cell.angle_gamma   90.00
#
_symmetry.space_group_name_H-M   'P 1'
#
loop_
_entity.id
_entity.type
_entity.pdbx_description
1 polymer ?
#
loop_
_entity_poly.entity_id
_entity_poly.type
_entity_poly.pdbx_seq_one_letter_code
_entity_poly.pdbx_strand_id
1 'polypeptide(L)'
;LTDLPTELLEHILCFPVLQHIDICNVSCCCKRLHDVCHGRGKVWGNQYKLRWPRLQRFYRPNESWDWLSEYRARHKVGTQIRRTVESISKRFFTEVVSQVLGDSFAEIESLGMPEHFCEDELLFILNSDKRKNLTLKYYAKKILYFLRQQNILRSLKSFLERPAEQQSALEGVTSEDIFDFVYIDAFGKGKQLTAKECEYLIGHQVTADYYSAISTNELLLRMVGNLLNIGKRGEGNEKSYQLLRDSLDLYLTINPDNVQYLLLQARLYFHLGIMARKVQHTLEHIQHKKHPAAPEVKLRSSPEHAEVQYSVGLIMKHKRSGYNCVIYGWDPKCTMNQEWITTMRVNLLPNGPQQPFYNVLVQDGTCRYAAQENLEPHSAPMEIGHPEVGRYFSEFANSHYAANEELQARYPEDTGVTLGTVRRLYH
;
A
#
# COMPACT_ATOMS: atom_id res chain seq x y z
N LEU A 1 30.34 13.23 38.67
CA LEU A 1 28.89 13.06 38.36
C LEU A 1 28.05 13.05 39.62
N THR A 2 28.43 12.30 40.65
CA THR A 2 27.69 12.22 41.93
C THR A 2 27.71 13.51 42.76
N ASP A 3 28.49 14.53 42.42
CA ASP A 3 28.48 15.80 43.16
C ASP A 3 27.69 16.90 42.43
N LEU A 4 27.24 16.63 41.20
CA LEU A 4 26.51 17.62 40.39
C LEU A 4 25.04 17.74 40.82
N PRO A 5 24.48 18.95 40.89
CA PRO A 5 23.04 19.17 41.07
C PRO A 5 22.18 18.32 40.12
N THR A 6 21.03 17.85 40.60
CA THR A 6 20.10 16.99 39.84
C THR A 6 19.71 17.64 38.53
N GLU A 7 19.47 18.94 38.51
CA GLU A 7 19.08 19.71 37.34
C GLU A 7 20.17 19.68 36.26
N LEU A 8 21.44 19.79 36.65
CA LEU A 8 22.56 19.71 35.72
C LEU A 8 22.72 18.30 35.16
N LEU A 9 22.51 17.27 35.97
CA LEU A 9 22.51 15.88 35.50
C LEU A 9 21.38 15.63 34.51
N GLU A 10 20.16 16.11 34.77
CA GLU A 10 19.04 16.02 33.81
C GLU A 10 19.39 16.73 32.50
N HIS A 11 20.00 17.91 32.55
CA HIS A 11 20.41 18.63 31.34
C HIS A 11 21.44 17.86 30.53
N ILE A 12 22.45 17.26 31.18
CA ILE A 12 23.45 16.40 30.52
C ILE A 12 22.76 15.20 29.85
N LEU A 13 21.83 14.53 30.54
CA LEU A 13 21.10 13.38 30.02
C LEU A 13 20.10 13.70 28.90
N CYS A 14 19.76 14.98 28.73
CA CYS A 14 18.94 15.46 27.63
C CYS A 14 19.74 15.80 26.36
N PHE A 15 21.07 15.68 26.35
CA PHE A 15 21.85 15.96 25.14
C PHE A 15 21.51 14.98 24.00
N PRO A 16 21.30 15.46 22.75
CA PRO A 16 20.88 14.62 21.62
C PRO A 16 21.85 13.49 21.24
N VAL A 17 23.11 13.57 21.69
CA VAL A 17 24.11 12.52 21.46
C VAL A 17 23.81 11.25 22.24
N LEU A 18 23.08 11.36 23.35
CA LEU A 18 22.71 10.25 24.21
C LEU A 18 21.38 9.65 23.75
N GLN A 19 21.38 8.35 23.50
CA GLN A 19 20.19 7.58 23.14
C GLN A 19 19.56 6.93 24.38
N HIS A 20 18.32 6.47 24.24
CA HIS A 20 17.64 5.71 25.30
C HIS A 20 18.43 4.55 25.90
N ILE A 21 19.29 3.86 25.12
CA ILE A 21 20.16 2.81 25.63
C ILE A 21 21.19 3.36 26.63
N ASP A 22 21.74 4.54 26.36
CA ASP A 22 22.68 5.22 27.25
C ASP A 22 21.98 5.64 28.54
N ILE A 23 20.74 6.13 28.44
CA ILE A 23 19.94 6.51 29.62
C ILE A 23 19.65 5.29 30.51
N CYS A 24 19.32 4.14 29.92
CA CYS A 24 19.16 2.88 30.64
C CYS A 24 20.47 2.42 31.29
N ASN A 25 21.59 2.50 30.56
CA ASN A 25 22.89 2.09 31.10
C ASN A 25 23.31 2.98 32.28
N VAL A 26 23.10 4.30 32.18
CA VAL A 26 23.37 5.25 33.26
C VAL A 26 22.48 5.01 34.47
N SER A 27 21.19 4.68 34.27
CA SER A 27 20.29 4.41 35.39
C SER A 27 20.66 3.15 36.16
N CYS A 28 21.37 2.20 35.54
CA CYS A 28 21.89 1.01 36.21
C CYS A 28 23.15 1.26 37.06
N CYS A 29 23.80 2.43 36.98
CA CYS A 29 25.07 2.67 37.68
C CYS A 29 24.91 2.89 39.19
N CYS A 30 23.90 3.65 39.63
CA CYS A 30 23.63 3.87 41.06
C CYS A 30 22.22 4.42 41.31
N LYS A 31 21.74 4.33 42.56
CA LYS A 31 20.40 4.80 42.95
C LYS A 31 20.14 6.27 42.59
N ARG A 32 21.12 7.15 42.79
CA ARG A 32 20.96 8.57 42.45
C ARG A 32 20.76 8.80 40.95
N LEU A 33 21.53 8.12 40.11
CA LEU A 33 21.39 8.24 38.65
C LEU A 33 20.10 7.59 38.16
N HIS A 34 19.69 6.48 38.78
CA HIS A 34 18.37 5.90 38.58
C HIS A 34 17.26 6.93 38.86
N ASP A 35 17.32 7.60 40.01
CA ASP A 35 16.32 8.59 40.42
C ASP A 35 16.32 9.83 39.49
N VAL A 36 17.49 10.25 38.97
CA VAL A 36 17.56 11.33 37.96
C VAL A 36 16.93 10.89 36.63
N CYS A 37 17.23 9.67 36.16
CA CYS A 37 16.68 9.17 34.90
C CYS A 37 15.15 8.95 34.97
N HIS A 38 14.61 8.55 36.13
CA HIS A 38 13.22 8.12 36.27
C HIS A 38 12.32 9.04 37.11
N GLY A 39 12.88 10.03 37.83
CA GLY A 39 12.16 10.76 38.88
C GLY A 39 11.16 11.81 38.41
N ARG A 40 11.53 12.69 37.47
CA ARG A 40 10.68 13.84 37.06
C ARG A 40 10.16 13.77 35.63
N GLY A 41 10.36 12.65 34.94
CA GLY A 41 9.91 12.45 33.55
C GLY A 41 10.60 13.33 32.49
N LYS A 42 11.41 14.33 32.87
CA LYS A 42 12.07 15.29 31.96
C LYS A 42 12.99 14.59 30.95
N VAL A 43 13.82 13.66 31.42
CA VAL A 43 14.78 12.91 30.57
C VAL A 43 14.02 12.09 29.51
N TRP A 44 13.04 11.29 29.93
CA TRP A 44 12.25 10.48 29.01
C TRP A 44 11.33 11.32 28.10
N GLY A 45 10.81 12.44 28.58
CA GLY A 45 10.04 13.38 27.75
C GLY A 45 10.90 14.02 26.66
N ASN A 46 12.15 14.37 26.98
CA ASN A 46 13.10 14.85 25.99
C ASN A 46 13.48 13.77 24.97
N GLN A 47 13.79 12.56 25.44
CA GLN A 47 14.08 11.40 24.56
C GLN A 47 12.90 11.08 23.63
N TYR A 48 11.67 11.13 24.15
CA TYR A 48 10.45 10.93 23.37
C TYR A 48 10.30 12.02 22.29
N LYS A 49 10.46 13.29 22.66
CA LYS A 49 10.36 14.45 21.76
C LYS A 49 11.39 14.39 20.62
N LEU A 50 12.63 14.06 20.95
CA LEU A 50 13.71 13.93 19.97
C LEU A 50 13.47 12.77 19.00
N ARG A 51 12.99 11.63 19.51
CA ARG A 51 12.80 10.41 18.70
C ARG A 51 11.52 10.46 17.84
N TRP A 52 10.43 11.03 18.35
CA TRP A 52 9.12 11.06 17.71
C TRP A 52 8.48 12.47 17.72
N PRO A 53 9.06 13.44 16.99
CA PRO A 53 8.57 14.81 16.96
C PRO A 53 7.14 14.94 16.40
N ARG A 54 6.73 14.06 15.49
CA ARG A 54 5.39 14.07 14.88
C ARG A 54 4.27 13.76 15.87
N LEU A 55 4.58 13.02 16.93
CA LEU A 55 3.62 12.60 17.93
C LEU A 55 3.31 13.70 18.96
N GLN A 56 4.11 14.77 19.00
CA GLN A 56 3.89 15.89 19.92
C GLN A 56 2.51 16.54 19.78
N ARG A 57 1.89 16.47 18.58
CA ARG A 57 0.55 16.99 18.32
C ARG A 57 -0.56 16.35 19.17
N PHE A 58 -0.32 15.16 19.71
CA PHE A 58 -1.30 14.41 20.51
C PHE A 58 -1.20 14.72 22.01
N TYR A 59 -0.18 15.46 22.45
CA TYR A 59 0.05 15.76 23.86
C TYR A 59 -0.18 17.23 24.14
N ARG A 60 -1.09 17.52 25.09
CA ARG A 60 -1.37 18.89 25.51
C ARG A 60 -0.30 19.37 26.50
N PRO A 61 0.19 20.63 26.38
CA PRO A 61 1.23 21.17 27.27
C PRO A 61 0.82 21.25 28.75
N ASN A 62 -0.48 21.33 29.03
CA ASN A 62 -1.02 21.53 30.38
C ASN A 62 -1.29 20.20 31.11
N GLU A 63 -1.08 19.06 30.47
CA GLU A 63 -1.32 17.74 31.04
C GLU A 63 0.01 17.11 31.48
N SER A 64 -0.01 16.44 32.64
CA SER A 64 1.13 15.68 33.14
C SER A 64 1.12 14.29 32.51
N TRP A 65 2.22 13.92 31.86
CA TRP A 65 2.35 12.64 31.15
C TRP A 65 3.45 11.79 31.75
N ASP A 66 3.18 10.49 31.89
CA ASP A 66 4.23 9.51 32.19
C ASP A 66 5.02 9.20 30.91
N TRP A 67 6.03 10.03 30.66
CA TRP A 67 6.86 9.91 29.46
C TRP A 67 7.63 8.59 29.37
N LEU A 68 7.93 7.92 30.49
CA LEU A 68 8.61 6.63 30.46
C LEU A 68 7.66 5.55 29.96
N SER A 69 6.43 5.53 30.48
CA SER A 69 5.39 4.61 30.02
C SER A 69 5.04 4.86 28.55
N GLU A 70 4.87 6.12 28.14
CA GLU A 70 4.64 6.50 26.74
C GLU A 70 5.80 6.07 25.81
N TYR A 71 7.05 6.27 26.25
CA TYR A 71 8.21 5.83 25.49
C TYR A 71 8.22 4.31 25.29
N ARG A 72 8.00 3.54 26.37
CA ARG A 72 7.96 2.07 26.33
C ARG A 72 6.84 1.57 25.44
N ALA A 73 5.65 2.15 25.59
CA ALA A 73 4.48 1.89 24.77
C ALA A 73 4.79 2.08 23.27
N ARG A 74 5.23 3.28 22.87
CA ARG A 74 5.56 3.59 21.48
C ARG A 74 6.69 2.73 20.94
N HIS A 75 7.72 2.46 21.74
CA HIS A 75 8.85 1.60 21.35
C HIS A 75 8.42 0.15 21.10
N LYS A 76 7.56 -0.40 21.98
CA LYS A 76 7.02 -1.75 21.84
C LYS A 76 6.20 -1.88 20.56
N VAL A 77 5.29 -0.92 20.30
CA VAL A 77 4.52 -0.86 19.06
C VAL A 77 5.44 -0.80 17.84
N GLY A 78 6.43 0.09 17.86
CA GLY A 78 7.36 0.25 16.74
C GLY A 78 8.12 -1.04 16.41
N THR A 79 8.58 -1.73 17.45
CA THR A 79 9.28 -3.02 17.30
C THR A 79 8.36 -4.09 16.72
N GLN A 80 7.11 -4.17 17.21
CA GLN A 80 6.15 -5.15 16.70
C GLN A 80 5.77 -4.86 15.25
N ILE A 81 5.48 -3.61 14.89
CA ILE A 81 5.17 -3.21 13.51
C ILE A 81 6.31 -3.61 12.57
N ARG A 82 7.58 -3.37 12.93
CA ARG A 82 8.72 -3.82 12.11
C ARG A 82 8.75 -5.32 11.94
N ARG A 83 8.60 -6.08 13.02
CA ARG A 83 8.55 -7.56 12.96
C ARG A 83 7.41 -8.06 12.09
N THR A 84 6.24 -7.45 12.18
CA THR A 84 5.08 -7.81 11.35
C THR A 84 5.35 -7.49 9.88
N VAL A 85 5.88 -6.32 9.55
CA VAL A 85 6.25 -5.93 8.18
C VAL A 85 7.32 -6.89 7.60
N GLU A 86 8.34 -7.23 8.39
CA GLU A 86 9.39 -8.19 8.03
C GLU A 86 8.82 -9.61 7.85
N SER A 87 7.93 -10.04 8.73
CA SER A 87 7.26 -11.34 8.65
C SER A 87 6.42 -11.47 7.38
N ILE A 88 5.65 -10.41 7.03
CA ILE A 88 4.89 -10.38 5.78
C ILE A 88 5.81 -10.55 4.58
N SER A 89 6.98 -9.88 4.58
CA SER A 89 7.92 -10.00 3.48
C SER A 89 8.48 -11.42 3.28
N LYS A 90 8.47 -12.25 4.33
CA LYS A 90 8.94 -13.64 4.29
C LYS A 90 7.85 -14.65 3.99
N ARG A 91 6.61 -14.40 4.41
CA ARG A 91 5.46 -15.33 4.31
C ARG A 91 4.72 -15.29 2.96
N PHE A 92 5.18 -14.49 2.01
CA PHE A 92 4.37 -14.09 0.84
C PHE A 92 4.22 -15.15 -0.27
N PHE A 93 4.71 -16.38 -0.05
CA PHE A 93 4.72 -17.41 -1.09
C PHE A 93 3.38 -18.13 -1.30
N THR A 94 2.54 -18.25 -0.27
CA THR A 94 1.44 -19.25 -0.25
C THR A 94 0.05 -18.68 -0.02
N GLU A 95 -0.10 -17.40 0.32
CA GLU A 95 -1.36 -16.87 0.83
C GLU A 95 -1.91 -15.67 0.05
N VAL A 96 -3.22 -15.53 0.11
CA VAL A 96 -3.98 -14.37 -0.29
C VAL A 96 -3.44 -13.15 0.46
N VAL A 97 -2.83 -12.18 -0.26
CA VAL A 97 -2.31 -10.91 0.30
C VAL A 97 -3.26 -10.27 1.32
N SER A 98 -4.57 -10.34 1.08
CA SER A 98 -5.59 -9.80 1.98
C SER A 98 -5.71 -10.55 3.31
N GLN A 99 -5.46 -11.85 3.34
CA GLN A 99 -5.53 -12.69 4.54
C GLN A 99 -4.28 -12.48 5.38
N VAL A 100 -3.09 -12.54 4.78
CA VAL A 100 -1.82 -12.21 5.44
C VAL A 100 -1.86 -10.82 6.07
N LEU A 101 -2.37 -9.83 5.33
CA LEU A 101 -2.52 -8.47 5.84
C LEU A 101 -3.60 -8.36 6.92
N GLY A 102 -4.68 -9.14 6.82
CA GLY A 102 -5.74 -9.21 7.83
C GLY A 102 -5.25 -9.81 9.15
N ASP A 103 -4.52 -10.92 9.10
CA ASP A 103 -3.93 -11.57 10.27
C ASP A 103 -2.89 -10.66 10.93
N SER A 104 -2.03 -10.06 10.12
CA SER A 104 -1.04 -9.07 10.57
C SER A 104 -1.69 -7.86 11.23
N PHE A 105 -2.84 -7.43 10.72
CA PHE A 105 -3.61 -6.35 11.34
C PHE A 105 -4.22 -6.78 12.67
N ALA A 106 -4.82 -7.97 12.76
CA ALA A 106 -5.34 -8.49 14.01
C ALA A 106 -4.25 -8.60 15.08
N GLU A 107 -3.04 -9.01 14.71
CA GLU A 107 -1.87 -8.97 15.60
C GLU A 107 -1.56 -7.55 16.09
N ILE A 108 -1.59 -6.55 15.21
CA ILE A 108 -1.35 -5.15 15.56
C ILE A 108 -2.47 -4.60 16.47
N GLU A 109 -3.73 -4.89 16.18
CA GLU A 109 -4.87 -4.45 16.99
C GLU A 109 -4.87 -5.10 18.38
N SER A 110 -4.46 -6.37 18.48
CA SER A 110 -4.37 -7.09 19.75
C SER A 110 -3.43 -6.42 20.76
N LEU A 111 -2.55 -5.52 20.31
CA LEU A 111 -1.70 -4.73 21.20
C LEU A 111 -2.49 -3.74 22.06
N GLY A 112 -3.69 -3.33 21.63
CA GLY A 112 -4.53 -2.36 22.34
C GLY A 112 -3.91 -0.96 22.43
N MET A 113 -2.99 -0.62 21.53
CA MET A 113 -2.19 0.60 21.58
C MET A 113 -2.78 1.71 20.71
N PRO A 114 -2.46 3.00 20.99
CA PRO A 114 -2.98 4.11 20.20
C PRO A 114 -2.63 4.00 18.72
N GLU A 115 -3.63 4.19 17.84
CA GLU A 115 -3.48 4.03 16.38
C GLU A 115 -2.38 4.92 15.79
N HIS A 116 -2.22 6.13 16.33
CA HIS A 116 -1.22 7.08 15.87
C HIS A 116 0.23 6.60 16.08
N PHE A 117 0.49 5.66 17.01
CA PHE A 117 1.79 5.03 17.15
C PHE A 117 2.11 4.09 15.98
N CYS A 118 1.11 3.32 15.54
CA CYS A 118 1.23 2.44 14.39
C CYS A 118 1.45 3.25 13.10
N GLU A 119 0.64 4.30 12.90
CA GLU A 119 0.77 5.18 11.75
C GLU A 119 2.14 5.88 11.71
N ASP A 120 2.62 6.39 12.84
CA ASP A 120 3.94 7.03 12.92
C ASP A 120 5.08 6.06 12.57
N GLU A 121 5.06 4.81 13.06
CA GLU A 121 6.08 3.82 12.70
C GLU A 121 6.06 3.46 11.21
N LEU A 122 4.86 3.25 10.65
CA LEU A 122 4.73 2.93 9.23
C LEU A 122 5.21 4.10 8.36
N LEU A 123 4.85 5.33 8.73
CA LEU A 123 5.38 6.53 8.07
C LEU A 123 6.89 6.67 8.25
N PHE A 124 7.45 6.29 9.39
CA PHE A 124 8.90 6.28 9.60
C PHE A 124 9.59 5.32 8.63
N ILE A 125 9.08 4.10 8.47
CA ILE A 125 9.59 3.10 7.51
C ILE A 125 9.51 3.67 6.08
N LEU A 126 8.38 4.26 5.70
CA LEU A 126 8.16 4.82 4.36
C LEU A 126 9.10 5.98 4.03
N ASN A 127 9.46 6.79 5.02
CA ASN A 127 10.35 7.94 4.86
C ASN A 127 11.85 7.60 4.98
N SER A 128 12.21 6.32 5.19
CA SER A 128 13.61 5.88 5.17
C SER A 128 14.24 6.03 3.76
N ASP A 129 15.56 5.86 3.65
CA ASP A 129 16.35 6.04 2.40
C ASP A 129 15.61 5.52 1.15
N LYS A 130 15.33 6.40 0.19
CA LYS A 130 14.49 6.12 -0.98
C LYS A 130 14.88 4.84 -1.73
N ARG A 131 16.17 4.54 -1.85
CA ARG A 131 16.68 3.44 -2.67
C ARG A 131 16.79 2.11 -1.92
N LYS A 132 16.68 2.14 -0.59
CA LYS A 132 16.80 0.96 0.29
C LYS A 132 15.46 0.56 0.88
N ASN A 133 15.43 -0.67 1.39
CA ASN A 133 14.29 -1.24 2.12
C ASN A 133 12.99 -1.20 1.31
N LEU A 134 13.08 -1.35 -0.01
CA LEU A 134 11.94 -1.23 -0.92
C LEU A 134 10.84 -2.23 -0.56
N THR A 135 11.20 -3.46 -0.18
CA THR A 135 10.28 -4.49 0.30
C THR A 135 9.58 -4.10 1.60
N LEU A 136 10.31 -3.64 2.60
CA LEU A 136 9.71 -3.21 3.87
C LEU A 136 8.76 -2.03 3.64
N LYS A 137 9.15 -1.07 2.79
CA LYS A 137 8.31 0.07 2.43
C LYS A 137 7.04 -0.34 1.70
N TYR A 138 7.14 -1.30 0.78
CA TYR A 138 5.99 -1.80 0.05
C TYR A 138 4.94 -2.36 1.01
N TYR A 139 5.35 -3.23 1.94
CA TYR A 139 4.41 -3.81 2.90
C TYR A 139 3.95 -2.81 3.96
N ALA A 140 4.83 -1.93 4.45
CA ALA A 140 4.43 -0.85 5.35
C ALA A 140 3.36 0.06 4.71
N LYS A 141 3.46 0.34 3.40
CA LYS A 141 2.45 1.11 2.66
C LYS A 141 1.12 0.37 2.60
N LYS A 142 1.13 -0.93 2.31
CA LYS A 142 -0.09 -1.75 2.25
C LYS A 142 -0.78 -1.84 3.62
N ILE A 143 -0.01 -2.06 4.69
CA ILE A 143 -0.53 -2.04 6.07
C ILE A 143 -1.12 -0.66 6.38
N LEU A 144 -0.39 0.43 6.10
CA LEU A 144 -0.89 1.78 6.38
C LEU A 144 -2.22 2.09 5.67
N TYR A 145 -2.34 1.72 4.39
CA TYR A 145 -3.60 1.88 3.67
C TYR A 145 -4.71 1.03 4.26
N PHE A 146 -4.41 -0.21 4.61
CA PHE A 146 -5.36 -1.09 5.27
C PHE A 146 -5.84 -0.50 6.61
N LEU A 147 -4.92 -0.02 7.47
CA LEU A 147 -5.24 0.65 8.73
C LEU A 147 -6.18 1.84 8.52
N ARG A 148 -5.81 2.74 7.61
CA ARG A 148 -6.61 3.94 7.31
C ARG A 148 -7.98 3.58 6.76
N GLN A 149 -8.06 2.58 5.88
CA GLN A 149 -9.32 2.08 5.35
C GLN A 149 -10.20 1.54 6.48
N GLN A 150 -9.68 0.66 7.35
CA GLN A 150 -10.44 0.12 8.48
C GLN A 150 -10.93 1.21 9.43
N ASN A 151 -10.13 2.24 9.68
CA ASN A 151 -10.54 3.37 10.51
C ASN A 151 -11.67 4.19 9.88
N ILE A 152 -11.56 4.50 8.59
CA ILE A 152 -12.62 5.18 7.83
C ILE A 152 -13.90 4.34 7.86
N LEU A 153 -13.80 3.03 7.63
CA LEU A 153 -14.94 2.11 7.65
C LEU A 153 -15.59 2.05 9.04
N ARG A 154 -14.81 2.00 10.12
CA ARG A 154 -15.31 2.05 11.50
C ARG A 154 -15.99 3.38 11.82
N SER A 155 -15.38 4.50 11.46
CA SER A 155 -15.97 5.83 11.64
C SER A 155 -17.26 5.99 10.84
N LEU A 156 -17.28 5.51 9.59
CA LEU A 156 -18.46 5.53 8.75
C LEU A 156 -19.57 4.66 9.36
N LYS A 157 -19.28 3.43 9.77
CA LYS A 157 -20.24 2.54 10.41
C LYS A 157 -20.83 3.17 11.68
N SER A 158 -19.97 3.69 12.56
CA SER A 158 -20.41 4.38 13.79
C SER A 158 -21.26 5.62 13.49
N PHE A 159 -21.00 6.32 12.38
CA PHE A 159 -21.80 7.45 11.95
C PHE A 159 -23.16 7.03 11.39
N LEU A 160 -23.20 5.97 10.57
CA LEU A 160 -24.44 5.43 9.98
C LEU A 160 -25.36 4.73 11.00
N GLU A 161 -24.82 4.28 12.13
CA GLU A 161 -25.60 3.72 13.24
C GLU A 161 -26.28 4.80 14.11
N ARG A 162 -25.95 6.09 13.93
CA ARG A 162 -26.59 7.18 14.68
C ARG A 162 -28.04 7.40 14.23
N PRO A 163 -28.93 7.94 15.08
CA PRO A 163 -30.25 8.43 14.64
C PRO A 163 -30.13 9.43 13.48
N ALA A 164 -31.11 9.46 12.58
CA ALA A 164 -31.08 10.29 11.37
C ALA A 164 -30.83 11.79 11.66
N GLU A 165 -31.31 12.26 12.81
CA GLU A 165 -31.15 13.63 13.31
C GLU A 165 -29.69 13.96 13.69
N GLN A 166 -28.86 12.94 13.95
CA GLN A 166 -27.45 13.04 14.32
C GLN A 166 -26.51 12.59 13.19
N GLN A 167 -27.07 12.19 12.04
CA GLN A 167 -26.35 11.85 10.81
C GLN A 167 -26.14 13.07 9.90
N SER A 168 -26.52 14.27 10.32
CA SER A 168 -26.26 15.50 9.58
C SER A 168 -24.98 16.16 10.09
N ALA A 169 -24.01 16.36 9.19
CA ALA A 169 -22.87 17.25 9.45
C ALA A 169 -23.21 18.72 9.13
N LEU A 170 -24.42 18.96 8.59
CA LEU A 170 -24.98 20.26 8.25
C LEU A 170 -26.23 20.42 9.14
N GLU A 171 -26.24 21.45 9.97
CA GLU A 171 -27.34 21.76 10.89
C GLU A 171 -28.69 21.69 10.15
N GLY A 172 -29.63 20.91 10.71
CA GLY A 172 -30.95 20.72 10.14
C GLY A 172 -31.70 22.05 10.07
N VAL A 173 -32.07 22.46 8.86
CA VAL A 173 -32.96 23.59 8.62
C VAL A 173 -34.39 23.13 8.87
N THR A 174 -35.13 23.88 9.67
CA THR A 174 -36.53 23.61 10.06
C THR A 174 -37.57 24.17 9.08
N SER A 175 -37.17 24.61 7.89
CA SER A 175 -38.08 25.18 6.89
C SER A 175 -38.54 24.11 5.89
N GLU A 176 -39.85 24.08 5.62
CA GLU A 176 -40.46 23.24 4.58
C GLU A 176 -40.51 23.95 3.21
N ASP A 177 -40.12 25.23 3.14
CA ASP A 177 -40.13 26.01 1.89
C ASP A 177 -38.82 25.85 1.12
N ILE A 178 -38.92 25.31 -0.10
CA ILE A 178 -37.79 25.06 -1.01
C ILE A 178 -37.02 26.33 -1.39
N PHE A 179 -37.63 27.51 -1.27
CA PHE A 179 -37.01 28.81 -1.59
C PHE A 179 -36.09 29.33 -0.47
N ASP A 180 -36.15 28.76 0.72
CA ASP A 180 -35.29 29.14 1.86
C ASP A 180 -33.92 28.47 1.81
N PHE A 181 -33.72 27.51 0.90
CA PHE A 181 -32.49 26.74 0.79
C PHE A 181 -31.50 27.35 -0.22
N VAL A 182 -30.22 27.26 0.14
CA VAL A 182 -29.09 27.50 -0.76
C VAL A 182 -28.61 26.15 -1.28
N TYR A 183 -28.69 25.95 -2.59
CA TYR A 183 -28.28 24.72 -3.26
C TYR A 183 -26.83 24.84 -3.75
N ILE A 184 -26.05 23.77 -3.63
CA ILE A 184 -24.64 23.77 -4.03
C ILE A 184 -24.48 22.94 -5.31
N ASP A 185 -24.03 23.57 -6.39
CA ASP A 185 -23.70 22.89 -7.63
C ASP A 185 -22.37 22.13 -7.49
N ALA A 186 -22.49 20.82 -7.22
CA ALA A 186 -21.35 19.92 -7.09
C ALA A 186 -20.51 19.79 -8.38
N PHE A 187 -21.08 20.10 -9.56
CA PHE A 187 -20.40 20.00 -10.86
C PHE A 187 -19.84 21.35 -11.33
N GLY A 188 -20.45 22.45 -10.93
CA GLY A 188 -20.04 23.84 -11.17
C GLY A 188 -19.09 24.42 -10.13
N LYS A 189 -18.19 23.60 -9.56
CA LYS A 189 -17.18 24.00 -8.55
C LYS A 189 -17.78 24.55 -7.24
N GLY A 190 -18.94 24.06 -6.82
CA GLY A 190 -19.57 24.45 -5.56
C GLY A 190 -20.27 25.81 -5.61
N LYS A 191 -20.68 26.25 -6.79
CA LYS A 191 -21.47 27.49 -6.94
C LYS A 191 -22.77 27.37 -6.15
N GLN A 192 -23.08 28.40 -5.38
CA GLN A 192 -24.36 28.50 -4.66
C GLN A 192 -25.46 28.96 -5.61
N LEU A 193 -26.62 28.33 -5.53
CA LEU A 193 -27.78 28.52 -6.39
C LEU A 193 -29.05 28.61 -5.56
N THR A 194 -30.02 29.37 -6.07
CA THR A 194 -31.41 29.36 -5.61
C THR A 194 -32.19 28.21 -6.25
N ALA A 195 -33.37 27.86 -5.69
CA ALA A 195 -34.27 26.86 -6.30
C ALA A 195 -34.59 27.20 -7.76
N LYS A 196 -34.87 28.48 -8.06
CA LYS A 196 -35.19 28.94 -9.42
C LYS A 196 -34.01 28.81 -10.40
N GLU A 197 -32.79 29.03 -9.93
CA GLU A 197 -31.59 28.80 -10.74
C GLU A 197 -31.33 27.31 -10.97
N CYS A 198 -31.72 26.44 -10.02
CA CYS A 198 -31.67 25.00 -10.19
C CYS A 198 -32.66 24.52 -11.27
N GLU A 199 -33.88 25.08 -11.33
CA GLU A 199 -34.85 24.75 -12.39
C GLU A 199 -34.29 25.03 -13.79
N TYR A 200 -33.57 26.14 -13.95
CA TYR A 200 -32.93 26.50 -15.22
C TYR A 200 -31.87 25.47 -15.64
N LEU A 201 -31.13 24.89 -14.69
CA LEU A 201 -30.14 23.85 -14.96
C LEU A 201 -30.79 22.50 -15.31
N ILE A 202 -31.93 22.17 -14.68
CA ILE A 202 -32.66 20.91 -14.91
C ILE A 202 -33.46 20.95 -16.22
N GLY A 203 -33.84 22.15 -16.69
CA GLY A 203 -34.49 22.37 -17.98
C GLY A 203 -35.97 21.98 -18.03
N HIS A 204 -36.58 21.66 -16.88
CA HIS A 204 -37.99 21.32 -16.70
C HIS A 204 -38.51 21.89 -15.37
N GLN A 205 -39.84 22.04 -15.23
CA GLN A 205 -40.44 22.50 -13.98
C GLN A 205 -40.17 21.49 -12.85
N VAL A 206 -39.70 22.00 -11.71
CA VAL A 206 -39.24 21.18 -10.60
C VAL A 206 -40.28 21.27 -9.48
N THR A 207 -40.86 20.15 -9.07
CA THR A 207 -41.84 20.12 -7.96
C THR A 207 -41.12 20.09 -6.61
N ALA A 208 -41.83 20.40 -5.52
CA ALA A 208 -41.27 20.33 -4.16
C ALA A 208 -40.62 18.96 -3.85
N ASP A 209 -41.15 17.87 -4.43
CA ASP A 209 -40.61 16.51 -4.28
C ASP A 209 -39.16 16.36 -4.79
N TYR A 210 -38.74 17.15 -5.78
CA TYR A 210 -37.36 17.11 -6.28
C TYR A 210 -36.34 17.69 -5.29
N TYR A 211 -36.80 18.56 -4.40
CA TYR A 211 -35.99 19.17 -3.34
C TYR A 211 -36.14 18.44 -2.01
N SER A 212 -36.87 17.32 -1.99
CA SER A 212 -37.02 16.50 -0.79
C SER A 212 -35.65 16.09 -0.25
N ALA A 213 -35.48 16.26 1.06
CA ALA A 213 -34.27 15.85 1.73
C ALA A 213 -34.12 14.33 1.60
N ILE A 214 -32.99 13.89 1.04
CA ILE A 214 -32.62 12.49 1.02
C ILE A 214 -31.80 12.14 2.26
N SER A 215 -31.86 10.89 2.69
CA SER A 215 -31.03 10.42 3.82
C SER A 215 -29.54 10.47 3.46
N THR A 216 -28.68 10.60 4.46
CA THR A 216 -27.21 10.54 4.27
C THR A 216 -26.78 9.22 3.61
N ASN A 217 -27.44 8.11 3.93
CA ASN A 217 -27.23 6.82 3.28
C ASN A 217 -27.52 6.87 1.77
N GLU A 218 -28.64 7.46 1.39
CA GLU A 218 -29.04 7.57 -0.01
C GLU A 218 -28.11 8.50 -0.80
N LEU A 219 -27.67 9.61 -0.19
CA LEU A 219 -26.68 10.51 -0.78
C LEU A 219 -25.35 9.79 -1.03
N LEU A 220 -24.84 9.05 -0.05
CA LEU A 220 -23.61 8.27 -0.18
C LEU A 220 -23.73 7.20 -1.28
N LEU A 221 -24.84 6.46 -1.33
CA LEU A 221 -25.08 5.47 -2.39
C LEU A 221 -25.11 6.11 -3.79
N ARG A 222 -25.71 7.30 -3.94
CA ARG A 222 -25.69 8.06 -5.21
C ARG A 222 -24.28 8.49 -5.59
N MET A 223 -23.49 9.02 -4.64
CA MET A 223 -22.10 9.41 -4.89
C MET A 223 -21.24 8.22 -5.32
N VAL A 224 -21.34 7.10 -4.61
CA VAL A 224 -20.62 5.87 -4.94
C VAL A 224 -21.06 5.31 -6.28
N GLY A 225 -22.37 5.33 -6.57
CA GLY A 225 -22.93 4.98 -7.88
C GLY A 225 -22.33 5.81 -9.02
N ASN A 226 -22.11 7.11 -8.80
CA ASN A 226 -21.45 7.97 -9.78
C ASN A 226 -19.98 7.58 -9.98
N LEU A 227 -19.24 7.30 -8.90
CA LEU A 227 -17.85 6.82 -9.01
C LEU A 227 -17.75 5.48 -9.74
N LEU A 228 -18.68 4.56 -9.49
CA LEU A 228 -18.80 3.29 -10.24
C LEU A 228 -19.03 3.56 -11.73
N ASN A 229 -19.91 4.49 -12.08
CA ASN A 229 -20.18 4.86 -13.47
C ASN A 229 -18.97 5.52 -14.14
N ILE A 230 -18.22 6.36 -13.43
CA ILE A 230 -16.97 6.95 -13.92
C ILE A 230 -15.94 5.84 -14.17
N GLY A 231 -15.75 4.93 -13.21
CA GLY A 231 -14.84 3.79 -13.35
C GLY A 231 -15.21 2.88 -14.54
N LYS A 232 -16.50 2.63 -14.76
CA LYS A 232 -17.00 1.84 -15.91
C LYS A 232 -16.74 2.51 -17.26
N ARG A 233 -16.80 3.84 -17.34
CA ARG A 233 -16.60 4.60 -18.60
C ARG A 233 -15.13 4.65 -19.05
N GLY A 234 -14.19 4.41 -18.15
CA GLY A 234 -12.76 4.50 -18.45
C GLY A 234 -12.15 3.19 -18.95
N GLU A 235 -12.72 2.59 -20.00
CA GLU A 235 -12.32 1.28 -20.54
C GLU A 235 -10.79 1.20 -20.80
N GLY A 236 -10.12 0.21 -20.20
CA GLY A 236 -8.72 -0.14 -20.49
C GLY A 236 -7.64 0.63 -19.71
N ASN A 237 -7.99 1.54 -18.78
CA ASN A 237 -7.00 2.25 -17.95
C ASN A 237 -6.96 1.68 -16.51
N GLU A 238 -5.78 1.30 -16.03
CA GLU A 238 -5.53 0.77 -14.69
C GLU A 238 -6.09 1.68 -13.57
N LYS A 239 -6.04 3.00 -13.76
CA LYS A 239 -6.62 3.97 -12.82
C LYS A 239 -8.16 3.88 -12.74
N SER A 240 -8.83 3.62 -13.87
CA SER A 240 -10.29 3.47 -13.94
C SER A 240 -10.74 2.21 -13.21
N TYR A 241 -9.97 1.14 -13.35
CA TYR A 241 -10.25 -0.11 -12.67
C TYR A 241 -9.99 -0.06 -11.16
N GLN A 242 -8.93 0.66 -10.74
CA GLN A 242 -8.68 0.95 -9.33
C GLN A 242 -9.82 1.79 -8.73
N LEU A 243 -10.27 2.83 -9.45
CA LEU A 243 -11.43 3.62 -9.04
C LEU A 243 -12.70 2.76 -8.94
N LEU A 244 -12.94 1.90 -9.93
CA LEU A 244 -14.10 1.00 -9.94
C LEU A 244 -14.06 0.03 -8.75
N ARG A 245 -12.88 -0.47 -8.40
CA ARG A 245 -12.66 -1.32 -7.23
C ARG A 245 -12.97 -0.58 -5.93
N ASP A 246 -12.32 0.56 -5.71
CA ASP A 246 -12.47 1.31 -4.46
C ASP A 246 -13.92 1.76 -4.26
N SER A 247 -14.60 2.09 -5.37
CA SER A 247 -16.03 2.41 -5.37
C SER A 247 -16.91 1.21 -5.03
N LEU A 248 -16.59 0.00 -5.50
CA LEU A 248 -17.34 -1.23 -5.13
C LEU A 248 -17.14 -1.60 -3.67
N ASP A 249 -15.90 -1.52 -3.16
CA ASP A 249 -15.59 -1.77 -1.76
C ASP A 249 -16.38 -0.80 -0.85
N LEU A 250 -16.45 0.48 -1.23
CA LEU A 250 -17.23 1.49 -0.51
C LEU A 250 -18.74 1.22 -0.60
N TYR A 251 -19.26 0.85 -1.78
CA TYR A 251 -20.67 0.54 -1.96
C TYR A 251 -21.10 -0.63 -1.07
N LEU A 252 -20.32 -1.70 -1.06
CA LEU A 252 -20.60 -2.93 -0.30
C LEU A 252 -20.38 -2.76 1.20
N THR A 253 -19.63 -1.75 1.62
CA THR A 253 -19.59 -1.34 3.03
C THR A 253 -20.93 -0.75 3.47
N ILE A 254 -21.53 0.09 2.63
CA ILE A 254 -22.80 0.76 2.92
C ILE A 254 -23.98 -0.21 2.74
N ASN A 255 -23.92 -1.09 1.74
CA ASN A 255 -24.96 -2.06 1.43
C ASN A 255 -24.36 -3.46 1.20
N PRO A 256 -24.05 -4.20 2.27
CA PRO A 256 -23.33 -5.47 2.20
C PRO A 256 -24.12 -6.60 1.53
N ASP A 257 -25.45 -6.53 1.54
CA ASP A 257 -26.33 -7.58 1.01
C ASP A 257 -26.57 -7.44 -0.50
N ASN A 258 -25.91 -6.49 -1.17
CA ASN A 258 -26.09 -6.28 -2.60
C ASN A 258 -25.34 -7.33 -3.44
N VAL A 259 -26.02 -8.45 -3.71
CA VAL A 259 -25.53 -9.60 -4.48
C VAL A 259 -24.99 -9.19 -5.86
N GLN A 260 -25.64 -8.24 -6.55
CA GLN A 260 -25.22 -7.80 -7.89
C GLN A 260 -23.84 -7.13 -7.86
N TYR A 261 -23.59 -6.26 -6.88
CA TYR A 261 -22.31 -5.58 -6.74
C TYR A 261 -21.22 -6.47 -6.13
N LEU A 262 -21.58 -7.45 -5.29
CA LEU A 262 -20.67 -8.53 -4.88
C LEU A 262 -20.16 -9.32 -6.09
N LEU A 263 -21.07 -9.70 -7.00
CA LEU A 263 -20.72 -10.40 -8.23
C LEU A 263 -19.90 -9.52 -9.19
N LEU A 264 -20.20 -8.22 -9.29
CA LEU A 264 -19.42 -7.28 -10.09
C LEU A 264 -18.02 -7.06 -9.52
N GLN A 265 -17.89 -6.97 -8.20
CA GLN A 265 -16.60 -6.88 -7.50
C GLN A 265 -15.75 -8.13 -7.74
N ALA A 266 -16.35 -9.32 -7.65
CA ALA A 266 -15.68 -10.58 -7.99
C ALA A 266 -15.22 -10.60 -9.46
N ARG A 267 -16.07 -10.19 -10.41
CA ARG A 267 -15.74 -10.10 -11.85
C ARG A 267 -14.67 -9.05 -12.15
N LEU A 268 -14.73 -7.89 -11.51
CA LEU A 268 -13.74 -6.83 -11.67
C LEU A 268 -12.37 -7.28 -11.19
N TYR A 269 -12.32 -7.89 -10.00
CA TYR A 269 -11.11 -8.49 -9.48
C TYR A 269 -10.55 -9.53 -10.45
N PHE A 270 -11.42 -10.37 -11.02
CA PHE A 270 -11.04 -11.37 -12.03
C PHE A 270 -10.43 -10.73 -13.29
N HIS A 271 -11.08 -9.71 -13.85
CA HIS A 271 -10.68 -9.03 -15.09
C HIS A 271 -9.36 -8.23 -14.94
N LEU A 272 -9.12 -7.65 -13.75
CA LEU A 272 -7.92 -6.87 -13.44
C LEU A 272 -6.64 -7.69 -13.28
N GLY A 273 -6.70 -9.03 -13.35
CA GLY A 273 -5.56 -9.89 -13.03
C GLY A 273 -5.18 -9.89 -11.54
N ILE A 274 -5.80 -9.05 -10.71
CA ILE A 274 -5.63 -8.99 -9.25
C ILE A 274 -6.24 -10.26 -8.60
N MET A 275 -7.26 -10.87 -9.21
CA MET A 275 -7.80 -12.19 -8.84
C MET A 275 -7.56 -13.30 -9.87
N ALA A 276 -6.83 -13.07 -10.97
CA ALA A 276 -6.49 -14.18 -11.87
C ALA A 276 -5.64 -15.23 -11.14
N ARG A 277 -4.71 -14.83 -10.26
CA ARG A 277 -4.02 -15.81 -9.37
C ARG A 277 -4.91 -16.42 -8.29
N LYS A 278 -5.98 -15.76 -7.87
CA LYS A 278 -6.86 -16.28 -6.82
C LYS A 278 -7.95 -17.21 -7.36
N VAL A 279 -8.53 -16.92 -8.53
CA VAL A 279 -9.61 -17.73 -9.11
C VAL A 279 -9.05 -18.84 -10.02
N GLN A 280 -7.90 -18.66 -10.68
CA GLN A 280 -7.24 -19.78 -11.37
C GLN A 280 -6.82 -20.86 -10.36
N HIS A 281 -6.35 -20.46 -9.18
CA HIS A 281 -6.09 -21.36 -8.05
C HIS A 281 -7.36 -21.90 -7.36
N THR A 282 -8.51 -21.21 -7.44
CA THR A 282 -9.79 -21.69 -6.88
C THR A 282 -10.52 -22.65 -7.84
N LEU A 283 -10.41 -22.44 -9.16
CA LEU A 283 -10.96 -23.35 -10.18
C LEU A 283 -10.08 -24.60 -10.35
N GLU A 284 -8.75 -24.49 -10.16
CA GLU A 284 -7.87 -25.66 -10.03
C GLU A 284 -8.17 -26.48 -8.78
N HIS A 285 -8.72 -25.85 -7.73
CA HIS A 285 -9.13 -26.50 -6.48
C HIS A 285 -10.38 -27.39 -6.61
N ILE A 286 -11.16 -27.30 -7.69
CA ILE A 286 -12.31 -28.19 -7.93
C ILE A 286 -11.95 -29.34 -8.87
N GLN A 287 -10.92 -29.20 -9.72
CA GLN A 287 -10.58 -30.25 -10.67
C GLN A 287 -9.35 -31.10 -10.37
N HIS A 288 -8.37 -30.71 -9.55
CA HIS A 288 -7.42 -31.69 -9.02
C HIS A 288 -6.76 -31.18 -7.73
N LYS A 289 -6.84 -31.99 -6.67
CA LYS A 289 -5.93 -31.88 -5.52
C LYS A 289 -4.48 -31.84 -5.99
N LYS A 290 -3.89 -30.65 -6.03
CA LYS A 290 -2.48 -30.43 -5.71
C LYS A 290 -2.47 -29.31 -4.68
N HIS A 291 -1.91 -29.59 -3.51
CA HIS A 291 -1.45 -28.56 -2.58
C HIS A 291 -0.76 -27.43 -3.35
N PRO A 292 -0.75 -26.17 -2.87
CA PRO A 292 0.10 -25.14 -3.49
C PRO A 292 1.52 -25.72 -3.50
N ALA A 293 1.99 -26.07 -4.69
CA ALA A 293 3.35 -26.51 -4.85
C ALA A 293 4.22 -25.37 -4.32
N ALA A 294 5.30 -25.73 -3.63
CA ALA A 294 6.40 -24.82 -3.38
C ALA A 294 6.71 -24.03 -4.66
N PRO A 295 7.27 -22.80 -4.57
CA PRO A 295 7.69 -22.07 -5.76
C PRO A 295 8.47 -23.00 -6.63
N GLU A 296 8.08 -23.09 -7.89
CA GLU A 296 8.96 -23.75 -8.84
C GLU A 296 10.28 -22.96 -8.85
N VAL A 297 11.30 -23.57 -8.26
CA VAL A 297 12.66 -23.03 -8.23
C VAL A 297 13.21 -23.17 -9.64
N LYS A 298 13.48 -22.04 -10.28
CA LYS A 298 13.97 -22.00 -11.65
C LYS A 298 15.49 -21.89 -11.65
N LEU A 299 16.16 -23.04 -11.78
CA LEU A 299 17.61 -23.15 -11.88
C LEU A 299 18.03 -22.87 -13.33
N ARG A 300 18.88 -21.87 -13.56
CA ARG A 300 19.41 -21.59 -14.90
C ARG A 300 20.29 -22.72 -15.42
N SER A 301 20.90 -23.50 -14.53
CA SER A 301 21.65 -24.71 -14.89
C SER A 301 20.80 -25.80 -15.55
N SER A 302 19.47 -25.73 -15.43
CA SER A 302 18.58 -26.71 -16.08
C SER A 302 18.66 -26.58 -17.61
N PRO A 303 18.75 -27.70 -18.36
CA PRO A 303 18.85 -27.66 -19.82
C PRO A 303 17.72 -26.91 -20.52
N GLU A 304 16.51 -26.94 -19.95
CA GLU A 304 15.33 -26.25 -20.48
C GLU A 304 15.43 -24.71 -20.37
N HIS A 305 16.36 -24.20 -19.55
CA HIS A 305 16.59 -22.78 -19.32
C HIS A 305 17.84 -22.25 -20.06
N ALA A 306 18.50 -23.09 -20.87
CA ALA A 306 19.77 -22.76 -21.54
C ALA A 306 19.69 -21.49 -22.42
N GLU A 307 18.53 -21.23 -23.03
CA GLU A 307 18.32 -20.09 -23.93
C GLU A 307 17.99 -18.77 -23.19
N VAL A 308 17.78 -18.79 -21.87
CA VAL A 308 17.40 -17.62 -21.07
C VAL A 308 18.61 -16.70 -20.88
N GLN A 309 18.61 -15.55 -21.56
CA GLN A 309 19.75 -14.64 -21.59
C GLN A 309 19.79 -13.63 -20.43
N TYR A 310 18.62 -13.15 -19.97
CA TYR A 310 18.54 -12.08 -18.98
C TYR A 310 18.02 -12.59 -17.63
N SER A 311 18.45 -11.96 -16.55
CA SER A 311 18.12 -12.35 -15.17
C SER A 311 17.21 -11.32 -14.49
N VAL A 312 16.56 -11.74 -13.41
CA VAL A 312 15.77 -10.84 -12.57
C VAL A 312 16.63 -9.73 -11.98
N GLY A 313 16.05 -8.54 -11.85
CA GLY A 313 16.71 -7.34 -11.35
C GLY A 313 17.45 -6.51 -12.41
N LEU A 314 17.63 -7.03 -13.63
CA LEU A 314 18.19 -6.25 -14.73
C LEU A 314 17.22 -5.18 -15.22
N ILE A 315 17.76 -3.99 -15.50
CA ILE A 315 17.04 -2.87 -16.09
C ILE A 315 17.19 -2.94 -17.60
N MET A 316 16.07 -2.98 -18.28
CA MET A 316 15.95 -3.24 -19.70
C MET A 316 15.25 -2.08 -20.40
N LYS A 317 15.47 -1.98 -21.70
CA LYS A 317 14.70 -1.15 -22.61
C LYS A 317 14.06 -2.04 -23.66
N HIS A 318 12.81 -1.76 -23.99
CA HIS A 318 12.14 -2.46 -25.08
C HIS A 318 12.53 -1.83 -26.42
N LYS A 319 13.11 -2.60 -27.33
CA LYS A 319 13.72 -2.13 -28.59
C LYS A 319 12.76 -1.34 -29.48
N ARG A 320 11.52 -1.82 -29.62
CA ARG A 320 10.52 -1.22 -30.53
C ARG A 320 9.74 -0.08 -29.88
N SER A 321 9.09 -0.35 -28.76
CA SER A 321 8.27 0.62 -28.02
C SER A 321 9.06 1.62 -27.16
N GLY A 322 10.35 1.39 -26.91
CA GLY A 322 11.23 2.34 -26.22
C GLY A 322 11.04 2.48 -24.71
N TYR A 323 10.13 1.72 -24.08
CA TYR A 323 9.88 1.84 -22.63
C TYR A 323 11.01 1.21 -21.79
N ASN A 324 11.21 1.77 -20.60
CA ASN A 324 12.16 1.28 -19.60
C ASN A 324 11.45 0.36 -18.61
N CYS A 325 12.09 -0.73 -18.24
CA CYS A 325 11.52 -1.69 -17.31
C CYS A 325 12.57 -2.45 -16.49
N VAL A 326 12.14 -3.17 -15.46
CA VAL A 326 12.95 -4.13 -14.72
C VAL A 326 12.35 -5.53 -14.82
N ILE A 327 13.18 -6.54 -15.05
CA ILE A 327 12.74 -7.94 -15.10
C ILE A 327 12.50 -8.45 -13.67
N TYR A 328 11.30 -8.96 -13.39
CA TYR A 328 10.96 -9.61 -12.11
C TYR A 328 10.62 -11.10 -12.25
N GLY A 329 10.72 -11.65 -13.46
CA GLY A 329 10.62 -13.08 -13.68
C GLY A 329 10.81 -13.45 -15.15
N TRP A 330 11.06 -14.72 -15.42
CA TRP A 330 11.25 -15.22 -16.77
C TRP A 330 10.65 -16.62 -16.92
N ASP A 331 10.26 -16.95 -18.14
CA ASP A 331 9.84 -18.28 -18.57
C ASP A 331 10.69 -18.69 -19.78
N PRO A 332 11.14 -19.96 -19.87
CA PRO A 332 11.94 -20.41 -21.01
C PRO A 332 11.20 -20.37 -22.34
N LYS A 333 9.87 -20.38 -22.29
CA LYS A 333 8.95 -20.34 -23.43
C LYS A 333 7.73 -19.51 -23.06
N CYS A 334 6.96 -19.07 -24.05
CA CYS A 334 5.70 -18.37 -23.79
C CYS A 334 4.71 -19.28 -23.03
N THR A 335 4.24 -18.83 -21.87
CA THR A 335 3.27 -19.55 -21.03
C THR A 335 1.83 -19.05 -21.18
N MET A 336 1.60 -18.07 -22.07
CA MET A 336 0.28 -17.49 -22.32
C MET A 336 -0.59 -18.39 -23.20
N ASN A 337 -1.91 -18.22 -23.09
CA ASN A 337 -2.87 -18.99 -23.88
C ASN A 337 -2.82 -18.61 -25.38
N GLN A 338 -3.41 -19.47 -26.21
CA GLN A 338 -3.38 -19.30 -27.66
C GLN A 338 -4.05 -18.00 -28.14
N GLU A 339 -5.10 -17.57 -27.46
CA GLU A 339 -5.82 -16.32 -27.75
C GLU A 339 -4.90 -15.11 -27.59
N TRP A 340 -4.18 -15.03 -26.47
CA TRP A 340 -3.21 -13.97 -26.20
C TRP A 340 -2.05 -14.01 -27.20
N ILE A 341 -1.50 -15.21 -27.47
CA ILE A 341 -0.42 -15.41 -28.47
C ILE A 341 -0.83 -14.87 -29.84
N THR A 342 -2.06 -15.15 -30.26
CA THR A 342 -2.61 -14.70 -31.54
C THR A 342 -2.82 -13.19 -31.55
N THR A 343 -3.43 -12.64 -30.49
CA THR A 343 -3.70 -11.20 -30.33
C THR A 343 -2.42 -10.38 -30.35
N MET A 344 -1.41 -10.83 -29.60
CA MET A 344 -0.10 -10.18 -29.50
C MET A 344 0.83 -10.54 -30.67
N ARG A 345 0.35 -11.32 -31.65
CA ARG A 345 1.06 -11.72 -32.86
C ARG A 345 2.42 -12.36 -32.57
N VAL A 346 2.51 -13.13 -31.49
CA VAL A 346 3.75 -13.78 -31.04
C VAL A 346 4.27 -14.78 -32.08
N ASN A 347 3.38 -15.44 -32.83
CA ASN A 347 3.74 -16.33 -33.92
C ASN A 347 4.43 -15.62 -35.10
N LEU A 348 4.29 -14.30 -35.22
CA LEU A 348 4.95 -13.49 -36.24
C LEU A 348 6.31 -12.95 -35.78
N LEU A 349 6.70 -13.22 -34.53
CA LEU A 349 8.04 -12.89 -34.06
C LEU A 349 9.07 -13.84 -34.69
N PRO A 350 10.25 -13.35 -35.10
CA PRO A 350 11.35 -14.15 -35.62
C PRO A 350 11.63 -15.45 -34.84
N ASN A 351 11.65 -15.38 -33.51
CA ASN A 351 11.91 -16.56 -32.67
C ASN A 351 10.62 -17.19 -32.10
N GLY A 352 9.45 -16.69 -32.50
CA GLY A 352 8.14 -17.23 -32.16
C GLY A 352 7.86 -17.36 -30.65
N PRO A 353 6.92 -18.23 -30.24
CA PRO A 353 6.60 -18.50 -28.83
C PRO A 353 7.59 -19.42 -28.10
N GLN A 354 8.54 -20.04 -28.83
CA GLN A 354 9.50 -21.00 -28.25
C GLN A 354 10.73 -20.34 -27.62
N GLN A 355 10.94 -19.04 -27.85
CA GLN A 355 11.97 -18.27 -27.16
C GLN A 355 11.57 -17.94 -25.71
N PRO A 356 12.52 -17.51 -24.87
CA PRO A 356 12.21 -17.01 -23.53
C PRO A 356 11.37 -15.73 -23.52
N PHE A 357 10.55 -15.61 -22.48
CA PHE A 357 9.74 -14.42 -22.22
C PHE A 357 9.95 -13.93 -20.78
N TYR A 358 9.77 -12.63 -20.60
CA TYR A 358 10.09 -11.93 -19.36
C TYR A 358 8.88 -11.19 -18.83
N ASN A 359 8.65 -11.34 -17.53
CA ASN A 359 7.73 -10.53 -16.77
C ASN A 359 8.46 -9.26 -16.34
N VAL A 360 7.96 -8.09 -16.75
CA VAL A 360 8.63 -6.80 -16.55
C VAL A 360 7.73 -5.77 -15.88
N LEU A 361 8.30 -4.99 -14.96
CA LEU A 361 7.67 -3.81 -14.37
C LEU A 361 8.11 -2.59 -15.18
N VAL A 362 7.16 -1.86 -15.77
CA VAL A 362 7.43 -0.74 -16.68
C VAL A 362 7.34 0.60 -15.96
N GLN A 363 8.14 1.58 -16.38
CA GLN A 363 8.15 2.92 -15.78
C GLN A 363 6.78 3.63 -15.79
N ASP A 364 5.88 3.26 -16.70
CA ASP A 364 4.51 3.80 -16.78
C ASP A 364 3.56 3.25 -15.70
N GLY A 365 4.03 2.29 -14.88
CA GLY A 365 3.25 1.63 -13.84
C GLY A 365 2.61 0.32 -14.27
N THR A 366 2.75 -0.08 -15.54
CA THR A 366 2.17 -1.33 -16.05
C THR A 366 3.10 -2.54 -15.86
N CYS A 367 2.50 -3.70 -15.65
CA CYS A 367 3.19 -4.99 -15.76
C CYS A 367 3.03 -5.52 -17.19
N ARG A 368 4.10 -5.99 -17.81
CA ARG A 368 4.07 -6.51 -19.19
C ARG A 368 4.80 -7.85 -19.31
N TYR A 369 4.45 -8.60 -20.36
CA TYR A 369 5.11 -9.84 -20.74
C TYR A 369 5.80 -9.66 -22.09
N ALA A 370 7.13 -9.72 -22.11
CA ALA A 370 7.95 -9.32 -23.24
C ALA A 370 8.83 -10.47 -23.74
N ALA A 371 8.87 -10.66 -25.06
CA ALA A 371 9.77 -11.63 -25.70
C ALA A 371 11.24 -11.21 -25.55
N GLN A 372 12.14 -12.18 -25.36
CA GLN A 372 13.59 -11.96 -25.23
C GLN A 372 14.15 -11.07 -26.34
N GLU A 373 13.79 -11.35 -27.59
CA GLU A 373 14.31 -10.62 -28.76
C GLU A 373 13.98 -9.12 -28.74
N ASN A 374 12.91 -8.72 -28.05
CA ASN A 374 12.45 -7.34 -27.98
C ASN A 374 13.04 -6.56 -26.81
N LEU A 375 13.84 -7.20 -25.95
CA LEU A 375 14.51 -6.56 -24.83
C LEU A 375 16.01 -6.41 -25.09
N GLU A 376 16.56 -5.30 -24.59
CA GLU A 376 17.99 -5.05 -24.51
C GLU A 376 18.35 -4.41 -23.15
N PRO A 377 19.56 -4.64 -22.62
CA PRO A 377 20.01 -3.95 -21.42
C PRO A 377 20.00 -2.44 -21.59
N HIS A 378 19.55 -1.72 -20.57
CA HIS A 378 19.44 -0.26 -20.63
C HIS A 378 20.83 0.40 -20.57
N SER A 379 21.22 1.19 -21.58
CA SER A 379 22.58 1.76 -21.68
C SER A 379 23.00 2.67 -20.51
N ALA A 380 22.05 3.35 -19.88
CA ALA A 380 22.28 4.17 -18.68
C ALA A 380 21.28 3.78 -17.57
N PRO A 381 21.57 2.75 -16.77
CA PRO A 381 20.65 2.24 -15.75
C PRO A 381 20.02 3.32 -14.87
N MET A 382 18.73 3.19 -14.62
CA MET A 382 17.95 4.16 -13.85
C MET A 382 16.90 3.47 -12.98
N GLU A 383 16.43 4.19 -11.97
CA GLU A 383 15.36 3.72 -11.11
C GLU A 383 14.04 3.69 -11.88
N ILE A 384 13.35 2.54 -11.85
CA ILE A 384 12.03 2.33 -12.42
C ILE A 384 10.97 2.70 -11.38
N GLY A 385 10.23 3.77 -11.63
CA GLY A 385 9.18 4.30 -10.73
C GLY A 385 7.88 3.47 -10.69
N HIS A 386 7.95 2.15 -10.66
CA HIS A 386 6.77 1.28 -10.69
C HIS A 386 6.29 0.93 -9.25
N PRO A 387 4.98 1.05 -8.93
CA PRO A 387 4.44 0.84 -7.57
C PRO A 387 4.76 -0.52 -6.93
N GLU A 388 4.84 -1.58 -7.75
CA GLU A 388 5.11 -2.96 -7.31
C GLU A 388 6.61 -3.33 -7.23
N VAL A 389 7.56 -2.42 -7.47
CA VAL A 389 9.01 -2.74 -7.41
C VAL A 389 9.40 -3.34 -6.06
N GLY A 390 8.96 -2.71 -4.96
CA GLY A 390 9.28 -3.19 -3.62
C GLY A 390 8.75 -4.58 -3.31
N ARG A 391 7.72 -5.06 -4.03
CA ARG A 391 7.23 -6.43 -3.88
C ARG A 391 8.28 -7.48 -4.22
N TYR A 392 9.17 -7.21 -5.16
CA TYR A 392 10.14 -8.17 -5.69
C TYR A 392 11.58 -7.84 -5.31
N PHE A 393 11.87 -6.57 -5.07
CA PHE A 393 13.23 -6.08 -4.87
C PHE A 393 13.37 -5.38 -3.52
N SER A 394 14.52 -5.56 -2.88
CA SER A 394 14.86 -4.97 -1.58
C SER A 394 15.58 -3.62 -1.73
N GLU A 395 16.33 -3.43 -2.82
CA GLU A 395 17.18 -2.26 -3.03
C GLU A 395 17.41 -1.98 -4.52
N PHE A 396 17.61 -0.70 -4.87
CA PHE A 396 18.15 -0.27 -6.15
C PHE A 396 19.64 0.05 -6.01
N ALA A 397 20.50 -0.79 -6.59
CA ALA A 397 21.96 -0.73 -6.47
C ALA A 397 22.61 0.07 -7.61
N ASN A 398 22.00 1.19 -8.00
CA ASN A 398 22.38 2.10 -9.11
C ASN A 398 22.34 1.51 -10.53
N SER A 399 22.71 0.25 -10.73
CA SER A 399 22.79 -0.41 -12.03
C SER A 399 21.78 -1.54 -12.23
N HIS A 400 21.22 -2.04 -11.13
CA HIS A 400 20.28 -3.15 -11.11
C HIS A 400 19.48 -3.10 -9.80
N TYR A 401 18.45 -3.93 -9.71
CA TYR A 401 17.70 -4.16 -8.49
C TYR A 401 18.16 -5.44 -7.79
N ALA A 402 18.36 -5.36 -6.48
CA ALA A 402 18.63 -6.51 -5.64
C ALA A 402 17.32 -7.26 -5.37
N ALA A 403 17.26 -8.51 -5.79
CA ALA A 403 16.15 -9.42 -5.50
C ALA A 403 15.96 -9.56 -3.98
N ASN A 404 14.71 -9.57 -3.50
CA ASN A 404 14.43 -9.90 -2.11
C ASN A 404 14.53 -11.41 -1.86
N GLU A 405 14.41 -11.85 -0.60
CA GLU A 405 14.52 -13.26 -0.22
C GLU A 405 13.57 -14.17 -1.03
N GLU A 406 12.34 -13.70 -1.31
CA GLU A 406 11.35 -14.45 -2.09
C GLU A 406 11.79 -14.65 -3.55
N LEU A 407 12.19 -13.57 -4.22
CA LEU A 407 12.60 -13.63 -5.61
C LEU A 407 13.89 -14.44 -5.77
N GLN A 408 14.81 -14.34 -4.80
CA GLN A 408 16.01 -15.17 -4.75
C GLN A 408 15.68 -16.66 -4.55
N ALA A 409 14.73 -17.00 -3.67
CA ALA A 409 14.32 -18.40 -3.49
C ALA A 409 13.76 -19.01 -4.78
N ARG A 410 13.06 -18.21 -5.61
CA ARG A 410 12.54 -18.66 -6.91
C ARG A 410 13.59 -18.69 -8.02
N TYR A 411 14.56 -17.76 -8.00
CA TYR A 411 15.62 -17.63 -9.01
C TYR A 411 17.01 -17.58 -8.34
N PRO A 412 17.47 -18.68 -7.71
CA PRO A 412 18.63 -18.65 -6.82
C PRO A 412 19.96 -18.33 -7.53
N GLU A 413 20.04 -18.59 -8.83
CA GLU A 413 21.26 -18.39 -9.63
C GLU A 413 21.31 -17.00 -10.29
N ASP A 414 20.18 -16.27 -10.33
CA ASP A 414 20.08 -15.02 -11.09
C ASP A 414 20.90 -13.89 -10.45
N THR A 415 21.09 -13.86 -9.13
CA THR A 415 21.91 -12.85 -8.47
C THR A 415 23.33 -12.81 -9.04
N GLY A 416 23.96 -13.98 -9.22
CA GLY A 416 25.30 -14.08 -9.80
C GLY A 416 25.32 -13.63 -11.27
N VAL A 417 24.30 -14.01 -12.04
CA VAL A 417 24.15 -13.64 -13.46
C VAL A 417 23.94 -12.14 -13.64
N THR A 418 23.10 -11.53 -12.81
CA THR A 418 22.84 -10.09 -12.81
C THR A 418 24.13 -9.33 -12.53
N LEU A 419 24.87 -9.70 -11.48
CA LEU A 419 26.13 -9.04 -11.13
C LEU A 419 27.19 -9.20 -12.23
N GLY A 420 27.32 -10.41 -12.81
CA GLY A 420 28.24 -10.66 -13.92
C GLY A 420 27.89 -9.86 -15.18
N THR A 421 26.60 -9.70 -15.47
CA THR A 421 26.10 -8.92 -16.61
C THR A 421 26.33 -7.42 -16.41
N VAL A 422 25.96 -6.89 -15.25
CA VAL A 422 26.19 -5.49 -14.85
C VAL A 422 27.67 -5.13 -14.94
N ARG A 423 28.55 -6.01 -14.45
CA ARG A 423 30.00 -5.81 -14.50
C ARG A 423 30.55 -5.77 -15.92
N ARG A 424 29.93 -6.46 -16.87
CA ARG A 424 30.36 -6.49 -18.28
C ARG A 424 29.87 -5.28 -19.06
N LEU A 425 28.70 -4.75 -18.69
CA LEU A 425 28.03 -3.69 -19.44
C LEU A 425 28.38 -2.29 -18.97
N TYR A 426 28.60 -2.09 -17.65
CA TYR A 426 28.69 -0.76 -17.05
C TYR A 426 29.99 -0.50 -16.28
N HIS A 427 30.86 -1.50 -16.18
CA HIS A 427 32.17 -1.45 -15.54
C HIS A 427 33.21 -2.07 -16.49
#